data_AF-A0A9D9BVN6-F1
#
_entry.id   AF-A0A9D9BVN6-F1
#
_cell.length_a   1.000
_cell.length_b   1.000
_cell.length_c   1.000
_cell.angle_alpha   90.00
_cell.angle_beta   90.00
_cell.angle_gamma   90.00
#
_symmetry.space_group_name_H-M   'P 1'
#
loop_
_entity.id
_entity.type
_entity.pdbx_description
1 polymer ?
#
loop_
_entity_poly.entity_id
_entity_poly.type
_entity_poly.pdbx_seq_one_letter_code
_entity_poly.pdbx_strand_id
1 'polypeptide(L)'
;MSNLNDLIDRTHFDYEQNEDKAKQLEERILKVPGMSKSYLPKRKYGENYRGDQLGVTAQSLIVKGDKALAAFLGLDLNYWKEKAKAEEEREAYLTAFKEKTEALRQKNLENKMAREKRTIWNQTHNITQRKY
;
A
#
# COMPACT_ATOMS: atom_id res chain seq x y z
N MET A 1 -22.54 43.43 20.80
CA MET A 1 -22.40 42.34 21.79
C MET A 1 -23.33 41.23 21.34
N SER A 2 -22.82 40.02 21.05
CA SER A 2 -23.70 38.89 20.65
C SER A 2 -24.62 38.54 21.82
N ASN A 3 -25.92 38.44 21.56
CA ASN A 3 -26.93 38.14 22.58
C ASN A 3 -26.85 36.65 22.95
N LEU A 4 -27.21 36.28 24.18
CA LEU A 4 -27.08 34.90 24.68
C LEU A 4 -27.85 33.89 23.79
N ASN A 5 -29.01 34.29 23.27
CA ASN A 5 -29.82 33.46 22.37
C ASN A 5 -29.11 33.20 21.03
N ASP A 6 -28.47 34.21 20.43
CA ASP A 6 -27.72 34.03 19.18
C ASP A 6 -26.54 33.06 19.37
N LEU A 7 -25.95 33.01 20.58
CA LEU A 7 -24.90 32.06 20.90
C LEU A 7 -25.46 30.64 21.06
N ILE A 8 -26.61 30.49 21.73
CA ILE A 8 -27.28 29.20 21.90
C ILE A 8 -27.66 28.61 20.53
N ASP A 9 -28.27 29.40 19.65
CA ASP A 9 -28.69 28.93 18.32
C ASP A 9 -27.50 28.51 17.45
N ARG A 10 -26.39 29.26 17.50
CA ARG A 10 -25.13 28.88 16.83
C ARG A 10 -24.56 27.58 17.38
N THR A 11 -24.51 27.43 18.71
CA THR A 11 -24.00 26.19 19.31
C THR A 11 -24.85 24.99 18.91
N HIS A 12 -26.18 25.13 18.90
CA HIS A 12 -27.08 24.06 18.45
C HIS A 12 -26.80 23.63 17.00
N PHE A 13 -26.68 24.60 16.08
CA PHE A 13 -26.34 24.33 14.69
C PHE A 13 -24.97 23.64 14.54
N ASP A 14 -23.96 24.07 15.29
CA ASP A 14 -22.65 23.43 15.31
C ASP A 14 -22.71 21.99 15.85
N TYR A 15 -23.57 21.73 16.84
CA TYR A 15 -23.81 20.39 17.38
C TYR A 15 -24.46 19.45 16.35
N GLU A 16 -25.44 19.93 15.57
CA GLU A 16 -26.07 19.14 14.51
C GLU A 16 -25.05 18.76 13.42
N GLN A 17 -24.24 19.72 12.96
CA GLN A 17 -23.20 19.43 11.97
C GLN A 17 -22.14 18.45 12.48
N ASN A 18 -21.79 18.54 13.76
CA ASN A 18 -20.83 17.61 14.37
C ASN A 18 -21.41 16.20 14.47
N GLU A 19 -22.71 16.06 14.74
CA GLU A 19 -23.35 14.75 14.74
C GLU A 19 -23.39 14.11 13.34
N ASP A 20 -23.68 14.88 12.29
CA ASP A 20 -23.67 14.34 10.93
C ASP A 20 -22.27 13.86 10.52
N LYS A 21 -21.23 14.60 10.88
CA LYS A 21 -19.83 14.17 10.71
C LYS A 21 -19.52 12.90 11.52
N ALA A 22 -19.99 12.83 12.76
CA ALA A 22 -19.79 11.67 13.62
C ALA A 22 -20.44 10.40 13.06
N LYS A 23 -21.66 10.52 12.51
CA LYS A 23 -22.36 9.42 11.84
C LYS A 23 -21.65 8.97 10.57
N GLN A 24 -21.23 9.90 9.72
CA GLN A 24 -20.46 9.57 8.51
C GLN A 24 -19.15 8.85 8.85
N LEU A 25 -18.48 9.30 9.92
CA LEU A 25 -17.27 8.65 10.43
C LEU A 25 -17.58 7.23 10.95
N GLU A 26 -18.66 7.07 11.74
CA GLU A 26 -19.12 5.76 12.23
C GLU A 26 -19.38 4.77 11.08
N GLU A 27 -20.14 5.21 10.07
CA GLU A 27 -20.45 4.40 8.89
C GLU A 27 -19.20 4.00 8.12
N ARG A 28 -18.25 4.92 7.97
CA ARG A 28 -16.98 4.64 7.29
C ARG A 28 -16.12 3.65 8.08
N ILE A 29 -16.10 3.75 9.40
CA ILE A 29 -15.41 2.80 10.26
C ILE A 29 -16.06 1.41 10.15
N LEU A 30 -17.39 1.33 10.15
CA LEU A 30 -18.12 0.06 10.03
C LEU A 30 -17.97 -0.60 8.65
N LYS A 31 -17.65 0.16 7.60
CA LYS A 31 -17.31 -0.39 6.27
C LYS A 31 -15.96 -1.11 6.24
N VAL A 32 -15.10 -0.91 7.25
CA VAL A 32 -13.83 -1.65 7.35
C VAL A 32 -14.13 -3.14 7.54
N PRO A 33 -13.52 -4.04 6.73
CA PRO A 33 -13.81 -5.46 6.79
C PRO A 33 -13.49 -6.03 8.18
N GLY A 34 -14.44 -6.76 8.77
CA GLY A 34 -14.31 -7.34 10.11
C GLY A 34 -14.58 -6.36 11.25
N MET A 35 -14.91 -5.10 10.96
CA MET A 35 -15.32 -4.14 11.97
C MET A 35 -16.74 -4.44 12.46
N SER A 36 -16.95 -4.28 13.76
CA SER A 36 -18.25 -4.41 14.42
C SER A 36 -18.49 -3.20 15.30
N LYS A 37 -19.76 -2.81 15.45
CA LYS A 37 -20.18 -1.76 16.38
C LYS A 37 -19.76 -2.04 17.83
N SER A 38 -19.59 -3.32 18.20
CA SER A 38 -19.11 -3.73 19.52
C SER A 38 -17.66 -3.35 19.80
N TYR A 39 -16.84 -3.09 18.78
CA TYR A 39 -15.45 -2.65 18.95
C TYR A 39 -15.32 -1.13 19.12
N LEU A 40 -16.42 -0.38 18.92
CA LEU A 40 -16.44 1.06 19.08
C LEU A 40 -16.84 1.44 20.51
N PRO A 41 -16.19 2.45 21.11
CA PRO A 41 -16.59 2.98 22.40
C PRO A 41 -17.97 3.64 22.29
N LYS A 42 -18.72 3.64 23.40
CA LYS A 42 -19.97 4.41 23.46
C LYS A 42 -19.64 5.90 23.44
N ARG A 43 -20.16 6.63 22.45
CA ARG A 43 -20.02 8.09 22.32
C ARG A 43 -21.29 8.81 22.77
N LYS A 44 -21.16 10.07 23.20
CA LYS A 44 -22.30 10.96 23.37
C LYS A 44 -22.71 11.59 22.03
N TYR A 45 -23.91 12.15 21.97
CA TYR A 45 -24.38 12.91 20.82
C TYR A 45 -23.45 14.09 20.53
N GLY A 46 -23.08 14.28 19.25
CA GLY A 46 -22.15 15.31 18.80
C GLY A 46 -20.66 15.02 19.08
N GLU A 47 -20.33 13.91 19.74
CA GLU A 47 -18.94 13.50 20.00
C GLU A 47 -18.40 12.67 18.82
N ASN A 48 -17.18 12.96 18.37
CA ASN A 48 -16.48 12.23 17.32
C ASN A 48 -15.56 11.15 17.91
N TYR A 49 -15.37 10.04 17.17
CA TYR A 49 -14.39 9.02 17.53
C TYR A 49 -12.96 9.56 17.40
N ARG A 50 -12.12 9.28 18.40
CA ARG A 50 -10.68 9.57 18.38
C ARG A 50 -9.90 8.26 18.41
N GLY A 51 -8.75 8.21 17.74
CA GLY A 51 -7.90 7.00 17.70
C GLY A 51 -7.55 6.45 19.07
N ASP A 52 -7.24 7.33 20.03
CA ASP A 52 -6.86 6.97 21.40
C ASP A 52 -7.98 6.28 22.20
N GLN A 53 -9.24 6.47 21.79
CA GLN A 53 -10.40 5.86 22.45
C GLN A 53 -10.74 4.47 21.90
N LEU A 54 -10.13 4.08 20.76
CA LEU A 54 -10.38 2.81 20.10
C LEU A 54 -9.55 1.70 20.75
N GLY A 55 -10.14 0.52 20.91
CA GLY A 55 -9.41 -0.67 21.33
C GLY A 55 -8.40 -1.13 20.28
N VAL A 56 -7.36 -1.85 20.70
CA VAL A 56 -6.26 -2.34 19.83
C VAL A 56 -6.78 -3.06 18.58
N THR A 57 -7.82 -3.88 18.73
CA THR A 57 -8.43 -4.60 17.61
C THR A 57 -9.01 -3.63 16.57
N ALA A 58 -9.82 -2.66 17.00
CA ALA A 58 -10.40 -1.65 16.09
C ALA A 58 -9.31 -0.83 15.39
N GLN A 59 -8.28 -0.41 16.14
CA GLN A 59 -7.14 0.30 15.57
C GLN A 59 -6.44 -0.54 14.49
N SER A 60 -6.17 -1.82 14.77
CA SER A 60 -5.49 -2.70 13.81
C SER A 60 -6.31 -2.96 12.55
N LEU A 61 -7.64 -3.09 12.67
CA LEU A 61 -8.54 -3.27 11.54
C LEU A 61 -8.59 -2.02 10.66
N ILE A 62 -8.71 -0.84 11.29
CA ILE A 62 -8.70 0.45 10.57
C ILE A 62 -7.37 0.64 9.85
N VAL A 63 -6.24 0.45 10.53
CA VAL A 63 -4.91 0.59 9.93
C VAL A 63 -4.76 -0.34 8.73
N LYS A 64 -5.22 -1.59 8.80
CA LYS A 64 -5.13 -2.53 7.66
C LYS A 64 -6.12 -2.24 6.54
N GLY A 65 -7.32 -1.75 6.86
CA GLY A 65 -8.42 -1.61 5.92
C GLY A 65 -8.48 -0.27 5.18
N ASP A 66 -8.17 0.85 5.84
CA ASP A 66 -8.24 2.19 5.26
C ASP A 66 -7.15 3.10 5.81
N LYS A 67 -6.11 3.32 5.01
CA LYS A 67 -4.97 4.21 5.33
C LYS A 67 -5.41 5.65 5.61
N ALA A 68 -6.37 6.16 4.86
CA ALA A 68 -6.82 7.54 5.00
C ALA A 68 -7.62 7.73 6.30
N LEU A 69 -8.46 6.76 6.64
CA LEU A 69 -9.18 6.74 7.92
C LEU A 69 -8.21 6.61 9.11
N ALA A 70 -7.19 5.75 9.00
CA ALA A 70 -6.16 5.61 10.03
C ALA A 70 -5.41 6.94 10.28
N ALA A 71 -5.03 7.64 9.20
CA ALA A 71 -4.38 8.94 9.29
C ALA A 71 -5.29 10.00 9.92
N PHE A 72 -6.57 10.04 9.54
CA PHE A 72 -7.55 10.97 10.10
C PHE A 72 -7.77 10.76 11.61
N LEU A 73 -7.78 9.50 12.06
CA LEU A 73 -7.93 9.16 13.47
C LEU A 73 -6.63 9.28 14.28
N GLY A 74 -5.50 9.61 13.65
CA GLY A 74 -4.19 9.74 14.30
C GLY A 74 -3.54 8.40 14.66
N LEU A 75 -3.93 7.30 14.01
CA LEU A 75 -3.38 5.97 14.26
C LEU A 75 -2.00 5.78 13.61
N ASP A 76 -1.22 4.85 14.14
CA ASP A 76 0.12 4.55 13.62
C ASP A 76 0.06 4.01 12.17
N LEU A 77 0.80 4.67 11.29
CA LEU A 77 0.92 4.36 9.87
C LEU A 77 2.17 3.54 9.53
N ASN A 78 2.94 3.09 10.53
CA ASN A 78 4.16 2.29 10.33
C ASN A 78 3.90 1.02 9.50
N TYR A 79 2.77 0.36 9.70
CA TYR A 79 2.34 -0.78 8.86
C TYR A 79 2.37 -0.46 7.35
N TRP A 80 1.91 0.73 6.95
CA TRP A 80 1.90 1.14 5.55
C TRP A 80 3.29 1.53 5.05
N LYS A 81 4.16 2.05 5.92
CA LYS A 81 5.56 2.35 5.57
C LYS A 81 6.33 1.06 5.30
N GLU A 82 6.19 0.07 6.18
CA GLU A 82 6.83 -1.23 6.01
C GLU A 82 6.32 -1.95 4.76
N LYS A 83 5.01 -1.91 4.52
CA LYS A 83 4.42 -2.49 3.31
C LYS A 83 4.94 -1.83 2.04
N ALA A 84 5.00 -0.50 1.99
CA ALA A 84 5.54 0.22 0.83
C ALA A 84 7.01 -0.14 0.58
N LYS A 85 7.82 -0.20 1.65
CA LYS A 85 9.22 -0.61 1.55
C LYS A 85 9.38 -2.02 0.99
N ALA A 86 8.56 -2.96 1.46
CA ALA A 86 8.59 -4.35 0.98
C ALA A 86 8.16 -4.47 -0.49
N GLU A 87 7.21 -3.64 -0.94
CA GLU A 87 6.80 -3.57 -2.36
C GLU A 87 7.93 -3.00 -3.23
N GLU A 88 8.56 -1.90 -2.80
CA GLU A 88 9.72 -1.32 -3.50
C GLU A 88 10.90 -2.31 -3.59
N GLU A 89 11.24 -2.99 -2.50
CA GLU A 89 12.29 -4.02 -2.47
C GLU A 89 11.97 -5.18 -3.42
N ARG A 90 10.70 -5.60 -3.48
CA ARG A 90 10.24 -6.65 -4.39
C ARG A 90 10.33 -6.22 -5.84
N GLU A 91 9.92 -5.00 -6.16
CA GLU A 91 10.03 -4.46 -7.52
C GLU A 91 11.47 -4.34 -7.97
N ALA A 92 12.36 -3.81 -7.11
CA ALA A 92 13.79 -3.73 -7.36
C ALA A 92 14.43 -5.11 -7.56
N TYR A 93 14.00 -6.11 -6.80
CA TYR A 93 14.44 -7.49 -7.01
C TYR A 93 13.98 -8.04 -8.36
N LEU A 94 12.72 -7.82 -8.73
CA LEU A 94 12.16 -8.29 -10.00
C LEU A 94 12.81 -7.64 -11.22
N THR A 95 13.14 -6.35 -11.16
CA THR A 95 13.86 -5.65 -12.24
C THR A 95 15.27 -6.21 -12.39
N ALA A 96 16.03 -6.29 -11.30
CA ALA A 96 17.37 -6.87 -11.30
C ALA A 96 17.38 -8.33 -11.80
N PHE A 97 16.35 -9.10 -11.46
CA PHE A 97 16.19 -10.46 -11.94
C PHE A 97 15.94 -10.51 -13.46
N LYS A 98 15.05 -9.66 -13.98
CA LYS A 98 14.80 -9.54 -15.43
C LYS A 98 16.08 -9.19 -16.19
N GLU A 99 16.82 -8.20 -15.74
CA GLU A 99 18.10 -7.79 -16.35
C GLU A 99 19.10 -8.96 -16.43
N LYS A 100 19.25 -9.71 -15.33
CA LYS A 100 20.11 -10.90 -15.30
C LYS A 100 19.64 -11.97 -16.29
N THR A 101 18.34 -12.22 -16.37
CA THR A 101 17.80 -13.20 -17.33
C THR A 101 18.00 -12.77 -18.78
N GLU A 102 17.86 -11.48 -19.08
CA GLU A 102 18.09 -10.94 -20.41
C GLU A 102 19.57 -11.04 -20.83
N ALA A 103 20.50 -10.70 -19.92
CA ALA A 103 21.92 -10.86 -20.14
C ALA A 103 22.31 -12.32 -20.39
N LEU A 104 21.77 -13.26 -19.61
CA LEU A 104 21.97 -14.70 -19.83
C LEU A 104 21.42 -15.15 -21.19
N ARG A 105 20.26 -14.64 -21.59
CA ARG A 105 19.67 -14.95 -22.90
C ARG A 105 20.57 -14.46 -24.05
N GLN A 106 21.08 -13.24 -23.96
CA GLN A 106 22.02 -12.69 -24.95
C GLN A 106 23.29 -13.55 -25.05
N LYS A 107 23.92 -13.87 -23.92
CA LYS A 107 25.11 -14.74 -23.87
C LYS A 107 24.85 -16.12 -24.47
N ASN A 108 23.67 -16.69 -24.26
CA ASN A 108 23.29 -17.97 -24.84
C ASN A 108 23.13 -17.89 -26.36
N LEU A 109 22.56 -16.81 -26.89
CA LEU A 109 22.46 -16.57 -28.33
C LEU A 109 23.84 -16.41 -28.96
N GLU A 110 24.72 -15.60 -28.37
CA GLU A 110 26.09 -15.42 -28.84
C GLU A 110 26.86 -16.75 -28.89
N ASN A 111 26.76 -17.56 -27.81
CA ASN A 111 27.37 -18.87 -27.75
C ASN A 111 26.80 -19.84 -28.79
N LYS A 112 25.50 -19.78 -29.08
CA LYS A 112 24.87 -20.57 -30.14
C LYS A 112 25.44 -20.19 -31.51
N MET A 113 25.49 -18.90 -31.83
CA MET A 113 26.06 -18.39 -33.08
C MET A 113 27.55 -18.77 -33.23
N ALA A 114 28.33 -18.69 -32.15
CA ALA A 114 29.74 -19.09 -32.16
C ALA A 114 29.94 -20.59 -32.43
N ARG A 115 29.07 -21.44 -31.85
CA ARG A 115 29.06 -22.89 -32.14
C ARG A 115 28.71 -23.16 -33.59
N GLU A 116 27.67 -22.53 -34.12
CA GLU A 116 27.27 -22.67 -35.52
C GLU A 116 28.39 -22.26 -36.48
N LYS A 117 29.04 -21.11 -36.25
CA LYS A 117 30.22 -20.68 -37.01
C LYS A 117 31.37 -21.71 -36.95
N ARG A 118 31.61 -22.31 -35.79
CA ARG A 118 32.64 -23.35 -35.62
C ARG A 118 32.27 -24.63 -36.36
N THR A 119 31.02 -25.06 -36.30
CA THR A 119 30.53 -26.23 -37.03
C THR A 119 30.66 -26.03 -38.54
N ILE A 120 30.22 -24.89 -39.06
CA ILE A 120 30.35 -24.55 -40.49
C ILE A 120 31.82 -24.51 -40.90
N TRP A 121 32.68 -23.89 -40.09
CA TRP A 121 34.12 -23.89 -40.34
C TRP A 121 34.70 -25.31 -40.42
N ASN A 122 34.37 -26.18 -39.46
CA ASN A 122 34.84 -27.56 -39.41
C ASN A 122 34.31 -28.42 -40.58
N GLN A 123 33.15 -28.08 -41.14
CA GLN A 123 32.61 -28.76 -42.33
C GLN A 123 33.27 -28.30 -43.63
N THR A 124 33.71 -27.04 -43.69
CA THR A 124 34.28 -26.43 -44.90
C THR A 124 35.80 -26.56 -44.99
N HIS A 125 36.48 -26.76 -43.86
CA HIS A 125 37.93 -26.87 -43.79
C HIS A 125 38.33 -28.21 -43.15
N ASN A 126 39.17 -29.01 -43.84
CA ASN A 126 39.70 -30.27 -43.30
C ASN A 126 40.57 -30.03 -42.04
N ILE A 127 40.60 -31.02 -41.13
CA ILE A 127 41.30 -31.00 -39.83
C ILE A 127 42.79 -30.59 -39.92
N THR A 128 43.41 -30.68 -41.10
CA THR A 128 44.80 -30.34 -41.37
C THR A 128 45.07 -28.84 -41.64
N GLN A 129 44.06 -27.99 -41.84
CA GLN A 129 44.26 -26.55 -42.05
C GLN A 129 44.12 -25.76 -40.74
N ARG A 130 45.24 -25.21 -40.24
CA ARG A 130 45.30 -24.40 -39.01
C ARG A 130 44.91 -22.95 -39.30
N LYS A 131 44.08 -22.35 -38.43
CA LYS A 131 43.81 -20.90 -38.47
C LYS A 131 45.06 -20.14 -38.02
N TYR A 132 45.62 -19.29 -38.89
CA TYR A 132 46.56 -18.24 -38.53
C TYR A 132 45.79 -17.00 -38.09
#